data_AF-A0A7S0K4L6-F1
#
_entry.id   AF-A0A7S0K4L6-F1
#
_cell.length_a   1.000
_cell.length_b   1.000
_cell.length_c   1.000
_cell.angle_alpha   90.00
_cell.angle_beta   90.00
_cell.angle_gamma   90.00
#
_symmetry.space_group_name_H-M   'P 1'
#
loop_
_entity.id
_entity.type
_entity.pdbx_description
1 polymer ?
#
loop_
_entity_poly.entity_id
_entity_poly.type
_entity_poly.pdbx_seq_one_letter_code
_entity_poly.pdbx_strand_id
1 'polypeptide(L)'
;VRRLELDNSDRVRTPYFTQLQLPAWRRLVEVDELHLGSGVQLAVPGPPVFDPVAMPLNRTAVVLGNVTGVGSGTSALHALAGTTVSLAGLRPGVRRVSENGDWVRQSQEQRVVSMTVEEHARLVLPQSLILRSVALTVRGDVFGARSLWMHEGSSSELGSSGAMRILARATRDADPSSSLETDDAALGPPFKAPIVTWQTWACAAELPACPHPGQRLAGSSADDRGRFAFGSLRVLDDATLTVAGGVRSVVASELDVLHSAAVTVQGPETGQLRIE
;
A
#
# COMPACT_ATOMS: atom_id res chain seq x y z
N VAL A 1 -0.70 4.40 24.96
CA VAL A 1 0.16 4.14 23.79
C VAL A 1 0.45 2.66 23.76
N ARG A 2 0.09 1.99 22.66
CA ARG A 2 0.38 0.57 22.39
C ARG A 2 1.70 0.51 21.63
N ARG A 3 2.78 0.26 22.35
CA ARG A 3 4.13 0.19 21.78
C ARG A 3 4.52 -1.27 21.56
N LEU A 4 5.08 -1.56 20.40
CA LEU A 4 5.73 -2.83 20.08
C LEU A 4 7.21 -2.57 19.82
N GLU A 5 8.09 -3.23 20.57
CA GLU A 5 9.53 -3.14 20.39
C GLU A 5 10.05 -4.48 19.86
N LEU A 6 10.77 -4.43 18.76
CA LEU A 6 11.40 -5.59 18.14
C LEU A 6 12.88 -5.27 18.00
N ASP A 7 13.74 -6.14 18.51
CA ASP A 7 15.18 -6.00 18.38
C ASP A 7 15.78 -7.37 18.10
N ASN A 8 16.76 -7.42 17.20
CA ASN A 8 17.55 -8.59 16.88
C ASN A 8 18.93 -8.55 17.56
N SER A 9 19.13 -7.64 18.53
CA SER A 9 20.36 -7.47 19.31
C SER A 9 21.60 -7.27 18.43
N ASP A 10 21.47 -6.42 17.42
CA ASP A 10 22.51 -6.08 16.44
C ASP A 10 23.09 -7.27 15.65
N ARG A 11 22.42 -8.42 15.68
CA ARG A 11 22.80 -9.56 14.83
C ARG A 11 22.52 -9.21 13.37
N VAL A 12 23.44 -9.62 12.50
CA VAL A 12 23.31 -9.51 11.04
C VAL A 12 21.91 -9.95 10.62
N ARG A 13 21.32 -9.23 9.65
CA ARG A 13 20.00 -9.50 9.08
C ARG A 13 19.80 -11.01 8.92
N THR A 14 18.95 -11.60 9.76
CA THR A 14 18.70 -13.04 9.72
C THR A 14 17.77 -13.34 8.55
N PRO A 15 17.83 -14.51 7.92
CA PRO A 15 16.86 -14.88 6.88
C PRO A 15 15.46 -15.20 7.45
N TYR A 16 15.28 -15.13 8.77
CA TYR A 16 14.06 -15.49 9.46
C TYR A 16 13.19 -14.27 9.73
N PHE A 17 11.87 -14.44 9.60
CA PHE A 17 10.92 -13.41 9.96
C PHE A 17 10.60 -13.45 11.46
N THR A 18 10.71 -12.29 12.11
CA THR A 18 10.04 -12.04 13.39
C THR A 18 8.54 -11.97 13.12
N GLN A 19 7.81 -12.99 13.56
CA GLN A 19 6.37 -13.07 13.35
C GLN A 19 5.60 -12.51 14.54
N LEU A 20 4.63 -11.64 14.25
CA LEU A 20 3.64 -11.25 15.25
C LEU A 20 2.61 -12.39 15.39
N GLN A 21 2.81 -13.29 16.35
CA GLN A 21 1.88 -14.38 16.59
C GLN A 21 0.64 -13.89 17.35
N LEU A 22 -0.54 -14.10 16.75
CA LEU A 22 -1.82 -13.67 17.30
C LEU A 22 -2.67 -14.88 17.68
N PRO A 23 -3.43 -14.81 18.79
CA PRO A 23 -4.39 -15.86 19.11
C PRO A 23 -5.49 -15.89 18.04
N ALA A 24 -6.06 -17.08 17.79
CA ALA A 24 -6.97 -17.33 16.67
C ALA A 24 -8.22 -16.42 16.60
N TRP A 25 -8.65 -15.88 17.74
CA TRP A 25 -9.80 -14.96 17.85
C TRP A 25 -9.43 -13.50 17.59
N ARG A 26 -8.15 -13.12 17.63
CA ARG A 26 -7.72 -11.73 17.45
C ARG A 26 -7.38 -11.49 15.98
N ARG A 27 -8.21 -10.67 15.34
CA ARG A 27 -8.08 -10.31 13.93
C ARG A 27 -7.62 -8.88 13.69
N LEU A 28 -7.58 -8.04 14.71
CA LEU A 28 -7.10 -6.66 14.63
C LEU A 28 -6.04 -6.38 15.70
N VAL A 29 -4.92 -5.82 15.25
CA VAL A 29 -3.86 -5.32 16.12
C VAL A 29 -3.59 -3.88 15.74
N GLU A 30 -3.52 -3.01 16.73
CA GLU A 30 -3.16 -1.63 16.53
C GLU A 30 -1.90 -1.36 17.36
N VAL A 31 -0.85 -0.92 16.68
CA VAL A 31 0.45 -0.58 17.23
C VAL A 31 0.65 0.91 16.99
N ASP A 32 0.53 1.71 18.04
CA ASP A 32 0.67 3.18 17.94
C ASP A 32 2.14 3.55 17.65
N GLU A 33 3.08 2.79 18.21
CA GLU A 33 4.52 2.97 18.04
C GLU A 33 5.21 1.61 17.82
N LEU A 34 5.83 1.44 16.65
CA LEU A 34 6.70 0.31 16.34
C LEU A 34 8.16 0.78 16.48
N HIS A 35 8.87 0.22 17.45
CA HIS A 35 10.29 0.50 17.67
C HIS A 35 11.14 -0.66 17.13
N LEU A 36 11.98 -0.39 16.14
CA LEU A 36 12.81 -1.38 15.46
C LEU A 36 14.29 -1.20 15.82
N GLY A 37 14.85 -2.24 16.44
CA GLY A 37 16.28 -2.51 16.54
C GLY A 37 16.86 -2.99 15.21
N SER A 38 18.17 -3.23 15.16
CA SER A 38 18.87 -3.47 13.90
C SER A 38 18.50 -4.80 13.25
N GLY A 39 18.26 -4.80 11.93
CA GLY A 39 18.15 -6.02 11.13
C GLY A 39 16.89 -6.87 11.35
N VAL A 40 15.80 -6.26 11.84
CA VAL A 40 14.52 -6.95 12.08
C VAL A 40 13.76 -7.15 10.76
N GLN A 41 13.26 -8.37 10.53
CA GLN A 41 12.31 -8.65 9.47
C GLN A 41 10.94 -8.93 10.09
N LEU A 42 10.06 -7.93 10.15
CA LEU A 42 8.72 -8.10 10.73
C LEU A 42 7.78 -8.66 9.66
N ALA A 43 7.21 -9.83 9.93
CA ALA A 43 6.12 -10.39 9.14
C ALA A 43 4.85 -10.53 9.98
N VAL A 44 3.72 -10.30 9.33
CA VAL A 44 2.41 -10.53 9.92
C VAL A 44 1.73 -11.66 9.15
N PRO A 45 1.46 -12.82 9.78
CA PRO A 45 0.79 -13.92 9.12
C PRO A 45 -0.74 -13.74 9.09
N GLY A 46 -1.35 -14.21 8.00
CA GLY A 46 -2.78 -14.37 7.90
C GLY A 46 -3.31 -15.47 8.83
N PRO A 47 -4.63 -15.57 9.00
CA PRO A 47 -5.27 -16.68 9.70
C PRO A 47 -4.94 -18.03 9.04
N PRO A 48 -4.84 -19.13 9.81
CA PRO A 48 -4.73 -20.48 9.22
C PRO A 48 -5.90 -20.87 8.30
N VAL A 49 -7.04 -20.21 8.49
CA VAL A 49 -8.30 -20.42 7.76
C VAL A 49 -8.48 -19.44 6.59
N PHE A 50 -7.47 -18.63 6.28
CA PHE A 50 -7.53 -17.74 5.13
C PHE A 50 -7.52 -18.54 3.83
N ASP A 51 -8.49 -18.25 2.99
CA ASP A 51 -8.54 -18.75 1.62
C ASP A 51 -8.89 -17.56 0.71
N PRO A 52 -8.07 -17.24 -0.31
CA PRO A 52 -8.26 -16.06 -1.15
C PRO A 52 -9.55 -16.11 -1.99
N VAL A 53 -10.20 -17.27 -2.12
CA VAL A 53 -11.40 -17.48 -2.92
C VAL A 53 -12.61 -17.81 -2.04
N ALA A 54 -12.48 -18.80 -1.17
CA ALA A 54 -13.57 -19.30 -0.31
C ALA A 54 -13.79 -18.44 0.94
N MET A 55 -12.73 -17.84 1.49
CA MET A 55 -12.79 -17.01 2.71
C MET A 55 -12.01 -15.70 2.58
N PRO A 56 -12.25 -14.89 1.53
CA PRO A 56 -11.39 -13.75 1.17
C PRO A 56 -11.37 -12.63 2.20
N LEU A 57 -12.36 -12.58 3.11
CA LEU A 57 -12.49 -11.58 4.18
C LEU A 57 -11.87 -12.05 5.51
N ASN A 58 -11.50 -13.32 5.63
CA ASN A 58 -10.95 -13.87 6.87
C ASN A 58 -9.47 -13.54 7.00
N ARG A 59 -9.18 -12.31 7.45
CA ARG A 59 -7.84 -11.72 7.42
C ARG A 59 -7.37 -11.25 8.78
N THR A 60 -6.06 -11.17 8.93
CA THR A 60 -5.41 -10.46 10.03
C THR A 60 -5.19 -9.01 9.62
N ALA A 61 -5.65 -8.06 10.42
CA ALA A 61 -5.43 -6.64 10.22
C ALA A 61 -4.43 -6.10 11.25
N VAL A 62 -3.40 -5.40 10.79
CA VAL A 62 -2.41 -4.73 11.63
C VAL A 62 -2.31 -3.27 11.23
N VAL A 63 -2.63 -2.38 12.16
CA VAL A 63 -2.44 -0.94 11.99
C VAL A 63 -1.13 -0.55 12.66
N LEU A 64 -0.20 -0.03 11.87
CA LEU A 64 1.09 0.47 12.30
C LEU A 64 1.06 2.01 12.28
N GLY A 65 1.28 2.60 13.44
CA GLY A 65 1.44 4.03 13.64
C GLY A 65 2.87 4.48 13.32
N ASN A 66 3.55 5.06 14.30
CA ASN A 66 4.89 5.59 14.09
C ASN A 66 5.93 4.46 14.08
N VAL A 67 6.79 4.42 13.05
CA VAL A 67 7.96 3.51 13.03
C VAL A 67 9.19 4.30 13.46
N THR A 68 9.86 3.85 14.51
CA THR A 68 11.04 4.51 15.12
C THR A 68 12.11 3.48 15.43
N GLY A 69 13.25 3.93 15.95
CA GLY A 69 14.35 3.07 16.36
C GLY A 69 15.55 3.15 15.43
N VAL A 70 16.73 2.94 16.02
CA VAL A 70 18.04 3.06 15.33
C VAL A 70 18.20 2.05 14.20
N GLY A 71 17.48 0.92 14.26
CA GLY A 71 17.50 -0.12 13.24
C GLY A 71 16.39 -0.02 12.20
N SER A 72 15.59 1.05 12.21
CA SER A 72 14.56 1.26 11.19
C SER A 72 15.15 1.21 9.77
N GLY A 73 16.27 1.91 9.55
CA GLY A 73 16.99 1.92 8.26
C GLY A 73 17.63 0.60 7.83
N THR A 74 17.55 -0.46 8.64
CA THR A 74 18.02 -1.82 8.31
C THR A 74 16.91 -2.87 8.40
N SER A 75 15.69 -2.45 8.75
CA SER A 75 14.57 -3.34 9.02
C SER A 75 13.59 -3.40 7.86
N ALA A 76 12.87 -4.52 7.75
CA ALA A 76 11.94 -4.79 6.66
C ALA A 76 10.53 -5.15 7.17
N LEU A 77 9.50 -4.75 6.43
CA LEU A 77 8.10 -5.11 6.68
C LEU A 77 7.59 -6.06 5.58
N HIS A 78 6.97 -7.15 5.99
CA HIS A 78 6.44 -8.17 5.08
C HIS A 78 4.95 -8.42 5.40
N ALA A 79 4.08 -8.01 4.47
CA ALA A 79 2.66 -8.35 4.50
C ALA A 79 2.47 -9.67 3.76
N LEU A 80 2.16 -10.73 4.52
CA LEU A 80 1.93 -12.07 3.98
C LEU A 80 0.48 -12.25 3.52
N ALA A 81 0.22 -13.27 2.70
CA ALA A 81 -1.12 -13.63 2.27
C ALA A 81 -2.12 -13.71 3.46
N GLY A 82 -3.33 -13.19 3.24
CA GLY A 82 -4.36 -13.16 4.29
C GLY A 82 -4.18 -12.07 5.33
N THR A 83 -3.26 -11.14 5.11
CA THR A 83 -3.01 -10.00 6.00
C THR A 83 -3.39 -8.69 5.33
N THR A 84 -3.88 -7.75 6.12
CA THR A 84 -3.94 -6.32 5.82
C THR A 84 -3.01 -5.57 6.76
N VAL A 85 -2.01 -4.88 6.22
CA VAL A 85 -1.14 -3.97 6.98
C VAL A 85 -1.52 -2.54 6.63
N SER A 86 -1.85 -1.73 7.62
CA SER A 86 -2.25 -0.34 7.45
C SER A 86 -1.21 0.59 8.05
N LEU A 87 -0.59 1.44 7.24
CA LEU A 87 0.33 2.48 7.68
C LEU A 87 -0.50 3.73 7.98
N ALA A 88 -0.86 3.91 9.25
CA ALA A 88 -1.78 4.98 9.65
C ALA A 88 -1.11 6.37 9.76
N GLY A 89 0.22 6.44 9.73
CA GLY A 89 0.92 7.66 10.13
C GLY A 89 0.70 7.98 11.62
N LEU A 90 1.40 8.98 12.13
CA LEU A 90 1.50 9.30 13.57
C LEU A 90 0.16 9.35 14.33
N ARG A 91 0.14 8.78 15.55
CA ARG A 91 0.05 9.53 16.84
C ARG A 91 0.41 8.64 18.03
N PRO A 92 1.33 9.09 18.89
CA PRO A 92 0.91 9.83 20.09
C PRO A 92 1.56 11.23 20.22
N GLY A 93 0.82 12.23 20.71
CA GLY A 93 1.37 13.53 21.13
C GLY A 93 1.44 14.66 20.08
N VAL A 94 1.24 14.40 18.78
CA VAL A 94 1.17 15.47 17.77
C VAL A 94 -0.21 16.13 17.79
N ARG A 95 -0.35 17.12 18.67
CA ARG A 95 -1.34 18.19 18.55
C ARG A 95 -0.87 19.13 17.45
N ARG A 96 -1.42 19.01 16.24
CA ARG A 96 -1.81 20.23 15.51
C ARG A 96 -3.31 20.30 15.60
N VAL A 97 -3.76 21.29 16.36
CA VAL A 97 -5.12 21.79 16.38
C VAL A 97 -5.47 22.10 14.94
N SER A 98 -6.39 21.35 14.33
CA SER A 98 -7.31 22.00 13.42
C SER A 98 -8.38 22.61 14.31
N GLU A 99 -8.69 23.88 14.13
CA GLU A 99 -9.74 24.56 14.90
C GLU A 99 -11.12 23.93 14.70
N ASN A 100 -11.29 22.96 13.78
CA ASN A 100 -12.60 22.48 13.33
C ASN A 100 -12.77 20.95 13.27
N GLY A 101 -11.89 20.14 13.88
CA GLY A 101 -12.12 18.68 13.98
C GLY A 101 -11.87 17.86 12.70
N ASP A 102 -11.30 18.46 11.66
CA ASP A 102 -10.90 17.73 10.45
C ASP A 102 -9.54 17.03 10.61
N TRP A 103 -9.48 15.76 10.18
CA TRP A 103 -8.25 14.97 10.07
C TRP A 103 -7.32 15.59 9.04
N VAL A 104 -6.20 16.19 9.47
CA VAL A 104 -5.20 16.76 8.57
C VAL A 104 -4.51 15.62 7.82
N ARG A 105 -4.65 15.66 6.50
CA ARG A 105 -4.05 14.77 5.50
C ARG A 105 -2.52 14.87 5.58
N GLN A 106 -1.82 13.80 5.99
CA GLN A 106 -0.37 13.86 6.19
C GLN A 106 0.38 13.00 5.16
N SER A 107 1.43 13.61 4.62
CA SER A 107 2.51 12.88 3.95
C SER A 107 3.30 12.08 4.98
N GLN A 108 3.63 10.83 4.66
CA GLN A 108 4.44 9.97 5.51
C GLN A 108 5.71 9.54 4.77
N GLU A 109 6.85 9.81 5.38
CA GLU A 109 8.13 9.26 4.97
C GLU A 109 8.35 7.89 5.64
N GLN A 110 8.67 6.88 4.82
CA GLN A 110 8.96 5.55 5.32
C GLN A 110 10.39 5.43 5.81
N ARG A 111 10.55 4.76 6.95
CA ARG A 111 11.83 4.63 7.65
C ARG A 111 12.42 3.22 7.58
N VAL A 112 11.70 2.28 6.99
CA VAL A 112 12.14 0.89 6.82
C VAL A 112 12.92 0.74 5.51
N VAL A 113 13.88 -0.19 5.46
CA VAL A 113 14.69 -0.41 4.25
C VAL A 113 13.90 -1.11 3.14
N SER A 114 12.90 -1.92 3.50
CA SER A 114 12.04 -2.55 2.51
C SER A 114 10.64 -2.86 3.02
N MET A 115 9.68 -2.86 2.10
CA MET A 115 8.32 -3.30 2.30
C MET A 115 7.94 -4.28 1.19
N THR A 116 7.42 -5.45 1.57
CA THR A 116 6.92 -6.45 0.61
C THR A 116 5.44 -6.71 0.88
N VAL A 117 4.64 -6.65 -0.17
CA VAL A 117 3.23 -7.02 -0.17
C VAL A 117 3.07 -8.26 -1.05
N GLU A 118 2.89 -9.41 -0.43
CA GLU A 118 2.74 -10.68 -1.16
C GLU A 118 1.40 -10.76 -1.90
N GLU A 119 1.29 -11.72 -2.82
CA GLU A 119 0.01 -12.04 -3.44
C GLU A 119 -1.04 -12.35 -2.37
N HIS A 120 -2.25 -11.80 -2.56
CA HIS A 120 -3.35 -11.87 -1.60
C HIS A 120 -3.09 -11.17 -0.25
N ALA A 121 -1.96 -10.51 -0.05
CA ALA A 121 -1.79 -9.56 1.04
C ALA A 121 -2.39 -8.20 0.66
N ARG A 122 -2.59 -7.35 1.66
CA ARG A 122 -3.11 -6.00 1.50
C ARG A 122 -2.24 -4.99 2.24
N LEU A 123 -1.96 -3.87 1.60
CA LEU A 123 -1.26 -2.74 2.20
C LEU A 123 -2.15 -1.50 2.08
N VAL A 124 -2.47 -0.87 3.21
CA VAL A 124 -3.19 0.41 3.24
C VAL A 124 -2.20 1.50 3.57
N LEU A 125 -2.10 2.49 2.69
CA LEU A 125 -1.15 3.58 2.74
C LEU A 125 -1.83 4.89 3.16
N PRO A 126 -1.06 5.83 3.74
CA PRO A 126 -1.51 7.21 3.89
C PRO A 126 -1.70 7.87 2.52
N GLN A 127 -2.33 9.07 2.50
CA GLN A 127 -2.62 9.76 1.25
C GLN A 127 -1.39 10.10 0.42
N SER A 128 -0.27 10.44 1.07
CA SER A 128 1.00 10.68 0.39
C SER A 128 2.09 9.87 1.07
N LEU A 129 2.79 9.05 0.29
CA LEU A 129 3.89 8.21 0.74
C LEU A 129 5.20 8.69 0.11
N ILE A 130 6.21 8.93 0.94
CA ILE A 130 7.56 9.29 0.52
C ILE A 130 8.50 8.12 0.82
N LEU A 131 9.22 7.68 -0.20
CA LEU A 131 10.22 6.61 -0.12
C LEU A 131 11.62 7.20 -0.37
N ARG A 132 12.52 7.08 0.61
CA ARG A 132 13.95 7.42 0.50
C ARG A 132 14.78 6.23 0.92
N SER A 133 15.60 5.69 0.02
CA SER A 133 16.37 4.47 0.27
C SER A 133 15.52 3.27 0.72
N VAL A 134 14.27 3.19 0.22
CA VAL A 134 13.32 2.11 0.53
C VAL A 134 13.03 1.28 -0.72
N ALA A 135 13.07 -0.03 -0.58
CA ALA A 135 12.60 -0.98 -1.60
C ALA A 135 11.13 -1.39 -1.34
N LEU A 136 10.21 -1.11 -2.25
CA LEU A 136 8.79 -1.51 -2.18
C LEU A 136 8.44 -2.54 -3.25
N THR A 137 8.10 -3.76 -2.86
CA THR A 137 7.64 -4.81 -3.80
C THR A 137 6.17 -5.08 -3.60
N VAL A 138 5.37 -4.97 -4.67
CA VAL A 138 3.92 -5.14 -4.64
C VAL A 138 3.49 -6.29 -5.54
N ARG A 139 2.94 -7.34 -4.93
CA ARG A 139 2.24 -8.48 -5.55
C ARG A 139 0.80 -8.63 -5.06
N GLY A 140 0.44 -7.97 -3.97
CA GLY A 140 -0.92 -7.93 -3.42
C GLY A 140 -1.67 -6.64 -3.76
N ASP A 141 -2.76 -6.39 -3.03
CA ASP A 141 -3.55 -5.17 -3.20
C ASP A 141 -2.99 -4.03 -2.35
N VAL A 142 -2.88 -2.84 -2.92
CA VAL A 142 -2.52 -1.61 -2.21
C VAL A 142 -3.71 -0.65 -2.24
N PHE A 143 -3.94 0.04 -1.13
CA PHE A 143 -5.06 0.97 -0.95
C PHE A 143 -4.57 2.33 -0.46
N GLY A 144 -5.24 3.41 -0.87
CA GLY A 144 -5.21 4.68 -0.13
C GLY A 144 -4.14 5.71 -0.53
N ALA A 145 -3.00 5.31 -1.09
CA ALA A 145 -2.02 6.28 -1.59
C ALA A 145 -2.55 7.03 -2.82
N ARG A 146 -2.80 8.33 -2.65
CA ARG A 146 -3.02 9.25 -3.77
C ARG A 146 -1.69 9.66 -4.39
N SER A 147 -0.67 9.89 -3.57
CA SER A 147 0.65 10.31 -4.02
C SER A 147 1.72 9.32 -3.59
N LEU A 148 2.55 8.87 -4.52
CA LEU A 148 3.74 8.08 -4.25
C LEU A 148 4.96 8.83 -4.78
N TRP A 149 5.85 9.23 -3.88
CA TRP A 149 7.07 9.95 -4.22
C TRP A 149 8.29 9.09 -3.88
N MET A 150 9.03 8.74 -4.91
CA MET A 150 10.24 7.92 -4.84
C MET A 150 11.45 8.84 -5.05
N HIS A 151 12.34 8.85 -4.07
CA HIS A 151 13.54 9.69 -4.01
C HIS A 151 14.81 8.84 -3.99
N GLU A 152 15.95 9.46 -3.68
CA GLU A 152 17.27 8.84 -3.77
C GLU A 152 17.36 7.46 -3.12
N GLY A 153 17.98 6.52 -3.84
CA GLY A 153 18.21 5.13 -3.44
C GLY A 153 16.95 4.26 -3.31
N SER A 154 15.76 4.78 -3.63
CA SER A 154 14.52 4.01 -3.54
C SER A 154 14.29 3.15 -4.80
N SER A 155 13.68 1.98 -4.59
CA SER A 155 13.25 1.11 -5.67
C SER A 155 11.82 0.65 -5.42
N SER A 156 11.03 0.49 -6.47
CA SER A 156 9.69 -0.08 -6.36
C SER A 156 9.41 -1.04 -7.50
N GLU A 157 8.70 -2.12 -7.21
CA GLU A 157 8.34 -3.13 -8.19
C GLU A 157 6.85 -3.46 -8.11
N LEU A 158 6.15 -3.27 -9.23
CA LEU A 158 4.72 -3.53 -9.37
C LEU A 158 4.52 -4.84 -10.13
N GLY A 159 3.82 -5.80 -9.52
CA GLY A 159 3.58 -7.13 -10.09
C GLY A 159 2.18 -7.34 -10.63
N SER A 160 2.03 -8.32 -11.52
CA SER A 160 0.79 -8.64 -12.23
C SER A 160 -0.33 -9.20 -11.33
N SER A 161 0.01 -9.84 -10.21
CA SER A 161 -0.97 -10.33 -9.23
C SER A 161 -1.54 -9.23 -8.34
N GLY A 162 -0.87 -8.08 -8.28
CA GLY A 162 -1.24 -6.96 -7.42
C GLY A 162 -2.13 -5.94 -8.10
N ALA A 163 -2.68 -5.02 -7.31
CA ALA A 163 -3.48 -3.89 -7.81
C ALA A 163 -3.32 -2.69 -6.87
N MET A 164 -3.53 -1.48 -7.38
CA MET A 164 -3.64 -0.28 -6.55
C MET A 164 -5.04 0.32 -6.67
N ARG A 165 -5.72 0.46 -5.53
CA ARG A 165 -7.09 0.98 -5.42
C ARG A 165 -7.11 2.27 -4.62
N ILE A 166 -7.93 3.22 -5.04
CA ILE A 166 -8.03 4.53 -4.40
C ILE A 166 -9.25 4.53 -3.47
N LEU A 167 -9.13 5.20 -2.33
CA LEU A 167 -10.25 5.35 -1.40
C LEU A 167 -11.16 6.47 -1.90
N ALA A 168 -12.48 6.27 -1.91
CA ALA A 168 -13.49 7.20 -2.42
C ALA A 168 -13.39 8.60 -1.80
N ARG A 169 -12.92 8.72 -0.56
CA ARG A 169 -12.70 10.03 0.09
C ARG A 169 -11.56 10.84 -0.54
N ALA A 170 -10.69 10.20 -1.34
CA ALA A 170 -9.61 10.84 -2.07
C ALA A 170 -10.07 11.39 -3.43
N THR A 171 -11.16 10.86 -3.99
CA THR A 171 -11.85 11.38 -5.17
C THR A 171 -12.90 12.39 -4.74
N ARG A 172 -12.73 13.66 -5.12
CA ARG A 172 -13.63 14.75 -4.69
C ARG A 172 -15.06 14.57 -5.21
N ASP A 173 -15.22 13.79 -6.28
CA ASP A 173 -16.43 13.73 -7.11
C ASP A 173 -16.90 12.29 -7.42
N ALA A 174 -16.42 11.27 -6.70
CA ALA A 174 -16.91 9.91 -6.94
C ALA A 174 -18.37 9.79 -6.51
N ASP A 175 -19.23 9.41 -7.46
CA ASP A 175 -20.63 9.08 -7.21
C ASP A 175 -20.68 7.98 -6.12
N PRO A 176 -21.35 8.21 -4.97
CA PRO A 176 -21.42 7.24 -3.88
C PRO A 176 -21.96 5.88 -4.34
N SER A 177 -22.74 5.82 -5.42
CA SER A 177 -23.25 4.57 -6.01
C SER A 177 -22.20 3.72 -6.75
N SER A 178 -21.04 4.30 -7.09
CA SER A 178 -19.92 3.64 -7.77
C SER A 178 -18.85 3.10 -6.81
N SER A 179 -19.02 3.37 -5.51
CA SER A 179 -18.10 2.89 -4.50
C SER A 179 -18.44 1.46 -4.10
N LEU A 180 -17.45 0.57 -4.07
CA LEU A 180 -17.60 -0.66 -3.31
C LEU A 180 -17.59 -0.25 -1.83
N GLU A 181 -18.77 -0.18 -1.21
CA GLU A 181 -18.88 -0.20 0.24
C GLU A 181 -18.36 -1.56 0.71
N THR A 182 -17.06 -1.62 0.97
CA THR A 182 -16.48 -2.76 1.67
C THR A 182 -16.70 -2.53 3.15
N ASP A 183 -17.69 -3.21 3.74
CA ASP A 183 -17.77 -3.50 5.18
C ASP A 183 -16.63 -4.44 5.61
N ASP A 184 -15.42 -4.20 5.10
CA ASP A 184 -14.26 -5.00 5.35
C ASP A 184 -13.58 -4.50 6.61
N ALA A 185 -14.01 -5.09 7.74
CA ALA A 185 -13.42 -4.84 9.04
C ALA A 185 -11.89 -5.03 9.06
N ALA A 186 -11.31 -5.76 8.09
CA ALA A 186 -9.88 -5.98 8.00
C ALA A 186 -9.08 -4.80 7.42
N LEU A 187 -9.72 -3.75 6.89
CA LEU A 187 -9.01 -2.51 6.54
C LEU A 187 -8.56 -1.73 7.78
N GLY A 188 -9.24 -1.96 8.91
CA GLY A 188 -8.99 -1.30 10.20
C GLY A 188 -9.29 0.21 10.17
N PRO A 189 -9.56 0.84 11.32
CA PRO A 189 -9.49 2.30 11.41
C PRO A 189 -8.05 2.79 11.17
N PRO A 190 -7.82 3.94 10.50
CA PRO A 190 -8.77 4.97 10.08
C PRO A 190 -9.46 4.72 8.71
N PHE A 191 -9.24 3.58 8.07
CA PHE A 191 -9.54 3.37 6.64
C PHE A 191 -10.92 2.77 6.36
N LYS A 192 -11.96 3.19 7.10
CA LYS A 192 -13.38 2.91 6.81
C LYS A 192 -13.92 3.81 5.69
N ALA A 193 -13.18 3.95 4.60
CA ALA A 193 -13.63 4.71 3.43
C ALA A 193 -14.08 3.72 2.35
N PRO A 194 -15.14 4.04 1.59
CA PRO A 194 -15.50 3.23 0.43
C PRO A 194 -14.31 3.13 -0.52
N ILE A 195 -14.09 1.97 -1.13
CA ILE A 195 -13.02 1.79 -2.11
C ILE A 195 -13.62 2.05 -3.50
N VAL A 196 -12.98 2.90 -4.30
CA VAL A 196 -13.33 3.03 -5.72
C VAL A 196 -12.50 2.08 -6.56
N THR A 197 -13.12 1.47 -7.56
CA THR A 197 -12.40 0.62 -8.51
C THR A 197 -11.42 1.45 -9.33
N TRP A 198 -10.43 0.78 -9.91
CA TRP A 198 -9.44 1.44 -10.76
C TRP A 198 -10.10 2.22 -11.91
N GLN A 199 -11.14 1.65 -12.54
CA GLN A 199 -11.85 2.25 -13.67
C GLN A 199 -12.66 3.48 -13.24
N THR A 200 -13.37 3.39 -12.10
CA THR A 200 -14.15 4.51 -11.54
C THR A 200 -13.25 5.70 -11.27
N TRP A 201 -12.08 5.45 -10.69
CA TRP A 201 -11.09 6.49 -10.47
C TRP A 201 -10.54 7.07 -11.78
N ALA A 202 -10.15 6.23 -12.73
CA ALA A 202 -9.56 6.67 -14.00
C ALA A 202 -10.54 7.55 -14.80
N CYS A 203 -11.83 7.20 -14.80
CA CYS A 203 -12.88 8.01 -15.41
C CYS A 203 -13.13 9.33 -14.69
N ALA A 204 -13.17 9.32 -13.35
CA ALA A 204 -13.31 10.54 -12.57
C ALA A 204 -12.09 11.49 -12.71
N ALA A 205 -10.92 10.93 -13.00
CA ALA A 205 -9.70 11.68 -13.29
C ALA A 205 -9.56 12.09 -14.77
N GLU A 206 -10.59 11.85 -15.59
CA GLU A 206 -10.62 12.14 -17.04
C GLU A 206 -9.44 11.53 -17.82
N LEU A 207 -8.93 10.38 -17.37
CA LEU A 207 -7.79 9.73 -18.00
C LEU A 207 -8.22 9.01 -19.30
N PRO A 208 -7.34 8.94 -20.33
CA PRO A 208 -7.63 8.24 -21.58
C PRO A 208 -7.98 6.75 -21.40
N ALA A 209 -7.53 6.17 -20.29
CA ALA A 209 -7.85 4.82 -19.83
C ALA A 209 -9.33 4.59 -19.47
N CYS A 210 -10.16 5.64 -19.39
CA CYS A 210 -11.58 5.50 -19.11
C CYS A 210 -12.30 4.76 -20.27
N PRO A 211 -12.96 3.61 -20.00
CA PRO A 211 -13.69 2.88 -21.03
C PRO A 211 -14.82 3.72 -21.63
N HIS A 212 -15.05 3.59 -22.95
CA HIS A 212 -16.14 4.28 -23.66
C HIS A 212 -17.53 3.89 -23.11
N PRO A 213 -18.55 4.76 -23.28
CA PRO A 213 -19.93 4.44 -22.94
C PRO A 213 -20.37 3.11 -23.56
N GLY A 214 -20.68 2.11 -22.72
CA GLY A 214 -21.11 0.77 -23.14
C GLY A 214 -20.17 -0.40 -22.81
N GLN A 215 -18.94 -0.14 -22.34
CA GLN A 215 -18.09 -1.19 -21.75
C GLN A 215 -18.50 -1.45 -20.29
N ARG A 216 -18.69 -2.73 -19.94
CA ARG A 216 -19.08 -3.13 -18.58
C ARG A 216 -18.02 -2.66 -17.57
N LEU A 217 -18.49 -1.99 -16.52
CA LEU A 217 -17.69 -1.69 -15.34
C LEU A 217 -17.19 -3.01 -14.75
N ALA A 218 -15.88 -3.12 -14.56
CA ALA A 218 -15.30 -4.22 -13.82
C ALA A 218 -15.81 -4.14 -12.38
N GLY A 219 -16.68 -5.06 -12.00
CA GLY A 219 -17.34 -5.07 -10.70
C GLY A 219 -16.59 -5.88 -9.63
N SER A 220 -15.44 -6.48 -9.97
CA SER A 220 -14.70 -7.36 -9.06
C SER A 220 -13.25 -6.93 -8.84
N SER A 221 -12.76 -7.16 -7.62
CA SER A 221 -11.36 -6.97 -7.23
C SER A 221 -10.37 -7.78 -8.08
N ALA A 222 -10.81 -8.89 -8.67
CA ALA A 222 -10.00 -9.76 -9.52
C ALA A 222 -9.73 -9.14 -10.90
N ASP A 223 -10.63 -8.32 -11.42
CA ASP A 223 -10.50 -7.64 -12.72
C ASP A 223 -9.46 -6.50 -12.70
N ASP A 224 -9.13 -6.02 -11.50
CA ASP A 224 -8.15 -4.96 -11.24
C ASP A 224 -6.70 -5.48 -11.12
N ARG A 225 -6.48 -6.80 -11.11
CA ARG A 225 -5.11 -7.34 -11.03
C ARG A 225 -4.26 -6.88 -12.22
N GLY A 226 -3.04 -6.45 -11.92
CA GLY A 226 -2.11 -5.83 -12.85
C GLY A 226 -2.49 -4.40 -13.21
N ARG A 227 -3.41 -3.74 -12.48
CA ARG A 227 -3.78 -2.34 -12.70
C ARG A 227 -3.41 -1.49 -11.49
N PHE A 228 -2.61 -0.47 -11.75
CA PHE A 228 -2.13 0.46 -10.74
C PHE A 228 -2.61 1.88 -11.07
N ALA A 229 -3.15 2.60 -10.07
CA ALA A 229 -3.65 3.96 -10.21
C ALA A 229 -3.06 4.87 -9.12
N PHE A 230 -2.63 6.07 -9.51
CA PHE A 230 -2.07 7.07 -8.62
C PHE A 230 -2.66 8.45 -8.92
N GLY A 231 -2.97 9.25 -7.92
CA GLY A 231 -3.21 10.68 -8.14
C GLY A 231 -1.95 11.42 -8.58
N SER A 232 -0.81 11.07 -8.00
CA SER A 232 0.50 11.64 -8.34
C SER A 232 1.56 10.57 -8.15
N LEU A 233 2.31 10.26 -9.20
CA LEU A 233 3.43 9.33 -9.17
C LEU A 233 4.69 10.11 -9.55
N ARG A 234 5.63 10.24 -8.60
CA ARG A 234 6.89 10.94 -8.81
C ARG A 234 8.06 9.99 -8.59
N VAL A 235 8.88 9.83 -9.62
CA VAL A 235 10.11 9.04 -9.59
C VAL A 235 11.26 10.02 -9.82
N LEU A 236 12.03 10.28 -8.77
CA LEU A 236 12.96 11.40 -8.69
C LEU A 236 14.38 10.88 -8.45
N ASP A 237 15.36 11.74 -8.74
CA ASP A 237 16.77 11.53 -8.38
C ASP A 237 17.36 10.29 -9.07
N ASP A 238 17.77 9.25 -8.35
CA ASP A 238 18.22 7.95 -8.89
C ASP A 238 17.23 6.81 -8.58
N ALA A 239 15.98 7.14 -8.25
CA ALA A 239 14.95 6.16 -7.94
C ALA A 239 14.59 5.28 -9.14
N THR A 240 14.20 4.03 -8.86
CA THR A 240 13.84 3.05 -9.91
C THR A 240 12.44 2.48 -9.70
N LEU A 241 11.57 2.59 -10.70
CA LEU A 241 10.28 1.92 -10.73
C LEU A 241 10.30 0.80 -11.77
N THR A 242 10.04 -0.43 -11.35
CA THR A 242 9.95 -1.60 -12.24
C THR A 242 8.50 -2.04 -12.36
N VAL A 243 8.00 -2.09 -13.59
CA VAL A 243 6.70 -2.65 -13.96
C VAL A 243 6.95 -4.06 -14.49
N ALA A 244 6.62 -5.06 -13.67
CA ALA A 244 6.93 -6.45 -13.96
C ALA A 244 6.06 -7.02 -15.08
N GLY A 245 6.46 -8.20 -15.57
CA GLY A 245 5.72 -8.97 -16.56
C GLY A 245 4.25 -9.17 -16.18
N GLY A 246 3.35 -8.95 -17.15
CA GLY A 246 1.91 -9.17 -16.98
C GLY A 246 1.13 -8.03 -16.32
N VAL A 247 1.78 -6.93 -15.91
CA VAL A 247 1.08 -5.69 -15.55
C VAL A 247 0.35 -5.14 -16.78
N ARG A 248 -0.91 -4.75 -16.61
CA ARG A 248 -1.82 -4.32 -17.67
C ARG A 248 -1.86 -2.81 -17.82
N SER A 249 -1.86 -2.08 -16.70
CA SER A 249 -1.91 -0.62 -16.72
C SER A 249 -1.29 0.01 -15.49
N VAL A 250 -0.53 1.07 -15.68
CA VAL A 250 -0.08 2.00 -14.64
C VAL A 250 -0.54 3.38 -15.06
N VAL A 251 -1.40 4.00 -14.26
CA VAL A 251 -1.98 5.30 -14.61
C VAL A 251 -1.79 6.30 -13.48
N ALA A 252 -1.52 7.55 -13.83
CA ALA A 252 -1.43 8.63 -12.87
C ALA A 252 -2.04 9.93 -13.40
N SER A 253 -2.72 10.71 -12.55
CA SER A 253 -3.17 12.06 -12.95
C SER A 253 -2.01 13.04 -13.11
N GLU A 254 -0.95 12.83 -12.34
CA GLU A 254 0.33 13.53 -12.47
C GLU A 254 1.45 12.48 -12.46
N LEU A 255 2.29 12.48 -13.49
CA LEU A 255 3.45 11.60 -13.61
C LEU A 255 4.71 12.45 -13.83
N ASP A 256 5.62 12.42 -12.86
CA ASP A 256 6.92 13.07 -12.95
C ASP A 256 8.03 12.01 -12.90
N VAL A 257 8.89 11.97 -13.93
CA VAL A 257 10.14 11.20 -13.94
C VAL A 257 11.27 12.18 -14.21
N LEU A 258 12.06 12.49 -13.17
CA LEU A 258 13.02 13.58 -13.19
C LEU A 258 14.43 13.10 -12.82
N HIS A 259 15.44 13.89 -13.20
CA HIS A 259 16.86 13.60 -12.98
C HIS A 259 17.33 12.29 -13.65
N SER A 260 18.01 11.42 -12.92
CA SER A 260 18.52 10.12 -13.38
C SER A 260 17.56 8.97 -13.10
N ALA A 261 16.31 9.28 -12.73
CA ALA A 261 15.35 8.27 -12.32
C ALA A 261 14.91 7.41 -13.51
N ALA A 262 14.59 6.15 -13.25
CA ALA A 262 14.31 5.17 -14.29
C ALA A 262 12.99 4.43 -14.06
N VAL A 263 12.21 4.28 -15.13
CA VAL A 263 11.05 3.39 -15.17
C VAL A 263 11.36 2.24 -16.12
N THR A 264 11.49 1.03 -15.57
CA THR A 264 11.76 -0.19 -16.34
C THR A 264 10.47 -0.96 -16.54
N VAL A 265 10.18 -1.32 -17.78
CA VAL A 265 9.02 -2.14 -18.13
C VAL A 265 9.52 -3.49 -18.64
N GLN A 266 9.18 -4.58 -17.96
CA GLN A 266 9.61 -5.93 -18.33
C GLN A 266 8.77 -6.55 -19.46
N GLY A 267 7.81 -5.79 -20.00
CA GLY A 267 6.96 -6.16 -21.12
C GLY A 267 5.71 -6.95 -20.68
N PRO A 268 4.58 -6.81 -21.37
CA PRO A 268 3.38 -7.56 -21.05
C PRO A 268 3.51 -9.02 -21.54
N GLU A 269 3.07 -9.99 -20.73
CA GLU A 269 3.11 -11.42 -21.12
C GLU A 269 1.99 -11.79 -22.12
N THR A 270 0.86 -11.07 -22.10
CA THR A 270 -0.34 -11.46 -22.86
C THR A 270 -1.20 -10.29 -23.40
N GLY A 271 -0.79 -9.02 -23.20
CA GLY A 271 -1.59 -7.83 -23.57
C GLY A 271 -0.74 -6.60 -23.95
N GLN A 272 -1.33 -5.42 -24.12
CA GLN A 272 -0.59 -4.16 -24.25
C GLN A 272 -0.51 -3.47 -22.88
N LEU A 273 0.68 -3.06 -22.44
CA LEU A 273 0.82 -2.21 -21.25
C LEU A 273 0.41 -0.77 -21.61
N ARG A 274 -0.39 -0.15 -20.74
CA ARG A 274 -0.69 1.29 -20.80
C ARG A 274 0.00 2.03 -19.66
N ILE A 275 0.75 3.08 -20.01
CA ILE A 275 1.30 4.06 -19.07
C ILE A 275 0.74 5.42 -19.49
N GLU A 276 -0.07 6.02 -18.62
CA GLU A 276 -0.77 7.28 -18.88
C GLU A 276 -0.69 8.20 -17.66
#